data_AF-A0A2W2CIH5-F1
#
_entry.id   AF-A0A2W2CIH5-F1
#
_cell.length_a   1.000
_cell.length_b   1.000
_cell.length_c   1.000
_cell.angle_alpha   90.00
_cell.angle_beta   90.00
_cell.angle_gamma   90.00
#
_symmetry.space_group_name_H-M   'P 1'
#
loop_
_entity.id
_entity.type
_entity.pdbx_description
1 polymer ?
#
loop_
_entity_poly.entity_id
_entity_poly.type
_entity_poly.pdbx_seq_one_letter_code
_entity_poly.pdbx_strand_id
1 'polypeptide(L)'
;MTTILRRKAVAVAFAVLALTLAGGGVAVAQPPAKAPGEVAQPARRGDSQPPVTAESARKAKAALAQGARTAAVNGTIFATVVNANGTKARGDGTVIKYGAGQYEVQFASTVTSGVFVATIGRPDSCCVPPAGEVSVANRLGTPNAVFVQTRNSAGAAADLPFHLVVHL
;
A
#
# COMPACT_ATOMS: atom_id res chain seq x y z
N MET A 1 -61.92 11.57 61.75
CA MET A 1 -61.60 11.00 60.42
C MET A 1 -60.48 9.98 60.64
N THR A 2 -60.83 8.70 60.88
CA THR A 2 -60.76 7.57 59.90
C THR A 2 -59.34 7.37 59.36
N THR A 3 -58.63 6.24 59.45
CA THR A 3 -58.93 4.80 59.63
C THR A 3 -57.55 4.10 59.72
N ILE A 4 -57.27 3.18 60.66
CA ILE A 4 -57.49 1.73 60.57
C ILE A 4 -56.87 1.08 59.30
N LEU A 5 -55.83 0.25 59.53
CA LEU A 5 -55.39 -0.97 58.81
C LEU A 5 -53.91 -1.03 58.41
N ARG A 6 -53.13 -1.58 59.35
CA ARG A 6 -51.88 -2.31 59.06
C ARG A 6 -52.20 -3.63 58.34
N ARG A 7 -51.24 -4.06 57.52
CA ARG A 7 -51.05 -5.36 56.85
C ARG A 7 -51.65 -5.48 55.44
N LYS A 8 -50.80 -5.34 54.42
CA LYS A 8 -50.44 -6.36 53.41
C LYS A 8 -49.58 -5.72 52.30
N ALA A 9 -48.59 -6.48 51.82
CA ALA A 9 -47.79 -6.29 50.60
C ALA A 9 -46.85 -5.05 50.60
N VAL A 10 -45.52 -5.12 50.68
CA VAL A 10 -44.57 -6.02 49.98
C VAL A 10 -45.07 -6.38 48.59
N ALA A 11 -45.11 -5.40 47.66
CA ALA A 11 -45.04 -5.60 46.19
C ALA A 11 -45.37 -4.33 45.36
N VAL A 12 -44.89 -3.12 45.71
CA VAL A 12 -45.13 -1.92 44.85
C VAL A 12 -43.88 -1.05 44.71
N ALA A 13 -42.73 -1.66 44.42
CA ALA A 13 -41.52 -0.95 44.01
C ALA A 13 -40.97 -1.40 42.64
N PHE A 14 -41.73 -2.21 41.89
CA PHE A 14 -41.35 -2.68 40.55
C PHE A 14 -42.29 -2.21 39.43
N ALA A 15 -43.32 -1.42 39.72
CA ALA A 15 -44.36 -1.08 38.75
C ALA A 15 -44.22 0.29 38.06
N VAL A 16 -43.19 1.10 38.37
CA VAL A 16 -43.00 2.43 37.73
C VAL A 16 -41.85 2.45 36.71
N LEU A 17 -40.97 1.44 36.69
CA LEU A 17 -39.94 1.32 35.63
C LEU A 17 -40.48 0.73 34.32
N ALA A 18 -41.73 0.25 34.30
CA ALA A 18 -42.34 -0.38 33.14
C ALA A 18 -43.24 0.56 32.30
N LEU A 19 -43.40 1.84 32.66
CA LEU A 19 -44.33 2.75 31.96
C LEU A 19 -43.66 3.92 31.20
N THR A 20 -42.33 4.01 31.18
CA THR A 20 -41.60 4.93 30.27
C THR A 20 -40.98 4.21 29.07
N LEU A 21 -41.21 2.90 28.92
CA LEU A 21 -40.75 2.10 27.78
C LEU A 21 -41.83 1.90 26.70
N ALA A 22 -42.90 2.68 26.72
CA ALA A 22 -43.97 2.64 25.73
C ALA A 22 -44.27 4.03 25.17
N GLY A 23 -43.83 4.31 23.94
CA GLY A 23 -44.38 5.39 23.12
C GLY A 23 -43.41 6.51 22.75
N GLY A 24 -42.64 6.30 21.68
CA GLY A 24 -41.79 7.33 21.06
C GLY A 24 -41.09 6.78 19.83
N GLY A 25 -41.86 6.30 18.86
CA GLY A 25 -41.34 5.69 17.64
C GLY A 25 -40.69 6.71 16.71
N VAL A 26 -39.36 6.73 16.69
CA VAL A 26 -38.63 7.05 15.46
C VAL A 26 -38.37 5.71 14.78
N ALA A 27 -39.16 5.38 13.77
CA ALA A 27 -38.90 4.23 12.93
C ALA A 27 -37.65 4.50 12.09
N VAL A 28 -36.47 4.27 12.66
CA VAL A 28 -35.29 3.99 11.84
C VAL A 28 -35.56 2.62 11.23
N ALA A 29 -35.89 2.59 9.93
CA ALA A 29 -35.91 1.37 9.17
C ALA A 29 -34.49 0.76 9.23
N GLN A 30 -34.26 -0.12 10.20
CA GLN A 30 -33.11 -1.01 10.17
C GLN A 30 -33.35 -1.92 8.95
N PRO A 31 -32.54 -1.81 7.88
CA PRO A 31 -32.58 -2.84 6.86
C PRO A 31 -32.31 -4.17 7.56
N PRO A 32 -32.97 -5.27 7.14
CA PRO A 32 -32.81 -6.56 7.79
C PRO A 32 -31.32 -6.83 7.95
N ALA A 33 -30.89 -7.10 9.18
CA ALA A 33 -29.50 -7.38 9.50
C ALA A 33 -29.04 -8.57 8.65
N LYS A 34 -28.40 -8.25 7.52
CA LYS A 34 -27.71 -9.21 6.69
C LYS A 34 -26.65 -9.80 7.62
N ALA A 35 -26.68 -11.12 7.82
CA ALA A 35 -25.64 -11.88 8.53
C ALA A 35 -24.29 -11.26 8.20
N PRO A 36 -23.38 -11.02 9.18
CA PRO A 36 -22.21 -10.18 9.01
C PRO A 36 -21.56 -10.52 7.69
N GLY A 37 -21.90 -9.69 6.70
CA GLY A 37 -21.46 -9.92 5.34
C GLY A 37 -20.00 -9.69 5.48
N GLU A 38 -19.24 -10.78 5.34
CA GLU A 38 -17.79 -10.78 5.23
C GLU A 38 -17.41 -9.45 4.61
N VAL A 39 -16.93 -8.52 5.45
CA VAL A 39 -16.39 -7.25 4.98
C VAL A 39 -15.30 -7.73 4.07
N ALA A 40 -15.59 -7.78 2.78
CA ALA A 40 -14.80 -8.54 1.84
C ALA A 40 -13.42 -7.93 1.90
N GLN A 41 -12.53 -8.58 2.65
CA GLN A 41 -11.17 -8.13 2.76
C GLN A 41 -10.71 -8.14 1.31
N PRO A 42 -10.25 -7.00 0.76
CA PRO A 42 -9.86 -6.96 -0.63
C PRO A 42 -8.91 -8.13 -0.85
N ALA A 43 -9.26 -8.99 -1.82
CA ALA A 43 -8.54 -10.23 -2.06
C ALA A 43 -7.03 -9.94 -2.08
N ARG A 44 -6.25 -10.78 -1.40
CA ARG A 44 -4.79 -10.64 -1.29
C ARG A 44 -4.22 -10.53 -2.71
N ARG A 45 -3.83 -9.32 -3.10
CA ARG A 45 -3.32 -9.04 -4.45
C ARG A 45 -2.03 -9.83 -4.61
N GLY A 46 -1.86 -10.56 -5.72
CA GLY A 46 -0.73 -11.46 -5.93
C GLY A 46 0.61 -10.76 -5.68
N ASP A 47 1.41 -11.31 -4.76
CA ASP A 47 2.71 -10.78 -4.33
C ASP A 47 3.87 -11.27 -5.23
N SER A 48 3.58 -11.94 -6.32
CA SER A 48 4.61 -12.54 -7.18
C SER A 48 5.18 -11.50 -8.15
N GLN A 49 6.49 -11.30 -8.06
CA GLN A 49 7.23 -10.56 -9.08
C GLN A 49 7.33 -11.41 -10.36
N PRO A 50 7.36 -10.78 -11.55
CA PRO A 50 7.61 -11.50 -12.79
C PRO A 50 8.98 -12.19 -12.75
N PRO A 51 9.17 -13.32 -13.47
CA PRO A 51 10.45 -14.00 -13.54
C PRO A 51 11.54 -13.07 -14.09
N VAL A 52 12.76 -13.20 -13.57
CA VAL A 52 13.92 -12.44 -14.07
C VAL A 52 14.31 -12.98 -15.45
N THR A 53 14.38 -12.12 -16.46
CA THR A 53 14.81 -12.52 -17.80
C THR A 53 16.32 -12.68 -17.86
N ALA A 54 16.81 -13.50 -18.80
CA ALA A 54 18.25 -13.66 -19.03
C ALA A 54 18.93 -12.34 -19.44
N GLU A 55 18.21 -11.43 -20.11
CA GLU A 55 18.73 -10.10 -20.41
C GLU A 55 18.85 -9.24 -19.16
N SER A 56 17.82 -9.22 -18.31
CA SER A 56 17.85 -8.50 -17.03
C SER A 56 19.02 -8.97 -16.15
N ALA A 57 19.18 -10.29 -16.00
CA ALA A 57 20.27 -10.87 -15.21
C ALA A 57 21.66 -10.49 -15.77
N ARG A 58 21.83 -10.47 -17.09
CA ARG A 58 23.08 -10.03 -17.73
C ARG A 58 23.37 -8.56 -17.45
N LYS A 59 22.36 -7.69 -17.55
CA LYS A 59 22.48 -6.25 -17.22
C LYS A 59 22.84 -6.04 -15.74
N ALA A 60 22.20 -6.78 -14.83
CA ALA A 60 22.47 -6.71 -13.40
C ALA A 60 23.93 -7.06 -13.09
N LYS A 61 24.43 -8.17 -13.66
CA LYS A 61 25.82 -8.60 -13.48
C LYS A 61 26.81 -7.58 -14.06
N ALA A 62 26.51 -7.01 -15.22
CA ALA A 62 27.35 -5.98 -15.83
C ALA A 62 27.41 -4.70 -14.97
N ALA A 63 26.27 -4.26 -14.42
CA ALA A 63 26.21 -3.10 -13.52
C ALA A 63 27.04 -3.33 -12.25
N LEU A 64 26.94 -4.50 -11.63
CA LEU A 64 27.77 -4.87 -10.48
C LEU A 64 29.27 -4.88 -10.82
N ALA A 65 29.65 -5.41 -11.99
CA ALA A 65 31.04 -5.39 -12.41
C ALA A 65 31.57 -3.96 -12.65
N GLN A 66 30.71 -3.03 -13.05
CA GLN A 66 31.06 -1.61 -13.17
C GLN A 66 31.22 -0.96 -11.79
N GLY A 67 30.28 -1.17 -10.87
CA GLY A 67 30.35 -0.57 -9.54
C GLY A 67 31.34 -1.24 -8.59
N ALA A 68 31.79 -2.47 -8.84
CA ALA A 68 32.94 -3.05 -8.14
C ALA A 68 34.23 -2.21 -8.32
N ARG A 69 34.29 -1.35 -9.35
CA ARG A 69 35.38 -0.39 -9.56
C ARG A 69 35.25 0.86 -8.67
N THR A 70 34.10 1.06 -8.04
CA THR A 70 33.74 2.21 -7.19
C THR A 70 32.89 1.71 -6.00
N ALA A 71 33.54 1.29 -4.91
CA ALA A 71 32.82 0.76 -3.75
C ALA A 71 31.82 1.79 -3.20
N ALA A 72 30.55 1.39 -3.04
CA ALA A 72 29.58 2.19 -2.30
C ALA A 72 29.95 2.19 -0.81
N VAL A 73 29.90 3.36 -0.19
CA VAL A 73 30.16 3.57 1.24
C VAL A 73 28.83 3.66 1.98
N ASN A 74 28.78 3.31 3.26
CA ASN A 74 27.60 3.55 4.10
C ASN A 74 27.15 5.02 3.96
N GLY A 75 25.86 5.26 3.74
CA GLY A 75 25.33 6.59 3.42
C GLY A 75 25.29 6.92 1.93
N THR A 76 25.63 5.98 1.05
CA THR A 76 25.45 6.18 -0.40
C THR A 76 23.96 6.27 -0.71
N ILE A 77 23.58 7.32 -1.43
CA ILE A 77 22.22 7.53 -1.92
C ILE A 77 22.21 7.35 -3.44
N PHE A 78 21.40 6.42 -3.92
CA PHE A 78 21.05 6.34 -5.33
C PHE A 78 19.67 6.94 -5.56
N ALA A 79 19.51 7.67 -6.67
CA ALA A 79 18.23 8.20 -7.09
C ALA A 79 17.95 7.81 -8.54
N THR A 80 16.70 7.48 -8.86
CA THR A 80 16.28 7.21 -10.24
C THR A 80 14.89 7.74 -10.47
N VAL A 81 14.74 8.53 -11.53
CA VAL A 81 13.46 9.09 -11.95
C VAL A 81 13.02 8.39 -13.22
N VAL A 82 11.79 7.88 -13.22
CA VAL A 82 11.24 7.05 -14.28
C VAL A 82 10.01 7.70 -14.89
N ASN A 83 9.97 7.75 -16.22
CA ASN A 83 8.84 8.23 -17.00
C ASN A 83 7.66 7.24 -16.94
N ALA A 84 6.44 7.72 -17.18
CA ALA A 84 5.26 6.85 -17.25
C ALA A 84 5.38 5.74 -18.30
N ASN A 85 6.10 5.98 -19.41
CA ASN A 85 6.33 4.95 -20.42
C ASN A 85 7.37 3.87 -20.00
N GLY A 86 7.93 3.96 -18.79
CA GLY A 86 8.91 3.02 -18.25
C GLY A 86 10.36 3.28 -18.67
N THR A 87 10.64 4.41 -19.31
CA THR A 87 12.01 4.83 -19.62
C THR A 87 12.63 5.60 -18.46
N LYS A 88 13.96 5.49 -18.32
CA LYS A 88 14.69 6.33 -17.36
C LYS A 88 14.69 7.78 -17.84
N ALA A 89 14.25 8.69 -16.97
CA ALA A 89 14.39 10.13 -17.20
C ALA A 89 15.77 10.64 -16.77
N ARG A 90 16.26 10.21 -15.59
CA ARG A 90 17.56 10.58 -15.02
C ARG A 90 17.92 9.69 -13.83
N GLY A 91 19.17 9.78 -13.37
CA GLY A 91 19.67 9.09 -12.18
C GLY A 91 20.49 7.83 -12.47
N ASP A 92 20.83 7.14 -11.38
CA ASP A 92 21.90 6.13 -11.34
C ASP A 92 21.45 4.76 -11.88
N GLY A 93 20.20 4.39 -11.62
CA GLY A 93 19.68 3.06 -11.91
C GLY A 93 19.48 2.79 -13.40
N THR A 94 19.47 1.53 -13.80
CA THR A 94 19.00 1.09 -15.12
C THR A 94 17.59 0.57 -14.98
N VAL A 95 16.65 1.08 -15.79
CA VAL A 95 15.22 0.76 -15.69
C VAL A 95 14.85 -0.31 -16.71
N ILE A 96 14.14 -1.34 -16.26
CA ILE A 96 13.57 -2.40 -17.09
C ILE A 96 12.08 -2.50 -16.76
N LYS A 97 11.22 -2.41 -17.78
CA LYS A 97 9.77 -2.60 -17.65
C LYS A 97 9.39 -4.03 -18.02
N TYR A 98 8.62 -4.69 -17.16
CA TYR A 98 8.14 -6.06 -17.38
C TYR A 98 6.70 -6.11 -17.88
N GLY A 99 5.89 -5.12 -17.50
CA GLY A 99 4.47 -5.06 -17.82
C GLY A 99 3.88 -3.76 -17.30
N ALA A 100 2.56 -3.61 -17.38
CA ALA A 100 1.87 -2.45 -16.84
C ALA A 100 2.22 -2.24 -15.37
N GLY A 101 2.78 -1.07 -15.05
CA GLY A 101 3.18 -0.67 -13.70
C GLY A 101 4.26 -1.53 -13.06
N GLN A 102 4.96 -2.41 -13.79
CA GLN A 102 5.95 -3.34 -13.23
C GLN A 102 7.35 -3.00 -13.72
N TYR A 103 8.22 -2.61 -12.80
CA TYR A 103 9.55 -2.12 -13.10
C TYR A 103 10.61 -2.78 -12.24
N GLU A 104 11.81 -2.90 -12.81
CA GLU A 104 13.03 -3.22 -12.11
C GLU A 104 14.02 -2.07 -12.31
N VAL A 105 14.63 -1.61 -11.22
CA VAL A 105 15.68 -0.60 -11.24
C VAL A 105 16.95 -1.23 -10.70
N GLN A 106 17.96 -1.39 -11.57
CA GLN A 106 19.24 -2.01 -11.26
C GLN A 106 20.31 -0.95 -10.98
N PHE A 107 21.09 -1.13 -9.92
CA PHE A 107 22.17 -0.24 -9.52
C PHE A 107 23.54 -0.89 -9.70
N ALA A 108 24.60 -0.09 -9.64
CA ALA A 108 25.96 -0.57 -9.76
C ALA A 108 26.46 -1.27 -8.48
N SER A 109 25.69 -1.24 -7.39
CA SER A 109 26.03 -1.83 -6.09
C SER A 109 24.92 -2.73 -5.59
N THR A 110 25.26 -3.70 -4.73
CA THR A 110 24.27 -4.50 -4.01
C THR A 110 23.44 -3.58 -3.12
N VAL A 111 22.11 -3.69 -3.20
CA VAL A 111 21.17 -2.82 -2.47
C VAL A 111 20.27 -3.58 -1.49
N THR A 112 20.49 -4.87 -1.30
CA THR A 112 19.59 -5.75 -0.51
C THR A 112 19.34 -5.29 0.93
N SER A 113 20.30 -4.60 1.54
CA SER A 113 20.22 -4.04 2.90
C SER A 113 19.74 -2.59 2.95
N GLY A 114 19.49 -1.98 1.78
CA GLY A 114 19.14 -0.57 1.68
C GLY A 114 17.69 -0.27 2.06
N VAL A 115 17.44 1.00 2.37
CA VAL A 115 16.09 1.55 2.54
C VAL A 115 15.60 2.09 1.20
N PHE A 116 14.43 1.63 0.75
CA PHE A 116 13.83 2.06 -0.50
C PHE A 116 12.65 2.96 -0.23
N VAL A 117 12.65 4.14 -0.87
CA VAL A 117 11.53 5.07 -0.83
C VAL A 117 11.16 5.41 -2.26
N ALA A 118 9.89 5.26 -2.60
CA ALA A 118 9.37 5.70 -3.88
C ALA A 118 8.13 6.56 -3.71
N THR A 119 7.98 7.52 -4.62
CA THR A 119 6.79 8.38 -4.73
C THR A 119 6.35 8.44 -6.18
N ILE A 120 5.05 8.51 -6.42
CA ILE A 120 4.53 8.84 -7.75
C ILE A 120 4.86 10.31 -8.01
N GLY A 121 5.58 10.57 -9.10
CA GLY A 121 6.17 11.89 -9.38
C GLY A 121 6.60 11.97 -10.82
N ARG A 122 6.24 13.08 -11.50
CA ARG A 122 6.67 13.30 -12.88
C ARG A 122 8.13 13.77 -12.94
N PRO A 123 8.86 13.51 -14.03
CA PRO A 123 10.21 14.01 -14.20
C PRO A 123 10.28 15.50 -14.58
N ASP A 124 9.22 16.05 -15.14
CA ASP A 124 9.11 17.45 -15.55
C ASP A 124 8.66 18.34 -14.38
N SER A 125 8.88 19.66 -14.52
CA SER A 125 8.47 20.67 -13.53
C SER A 125 7.00 21.09 -13.66
N CYS A 126 6.14 20.22 -14.22
CA CYS A 126 4.77 20.55 -14.60
C CYS A 126 3.74 19.95 -13.62
N CYS A 127 2.52 19.71 -14.10
CA CYS A 127 1.31 19.32 -13.37
C CYS A 127 1.51 18.18 -12.36
N VAL A 128 0.59 18.12 -11.39
CA VAL A 128 0.48 17.03 -10.42
C VAL A 128 0.32 15.68 -11.16
N PRO A 129 1.08 14.62 -10.81
CA PRO A 129 0.92 13.31 -11.43
C PRO A 129 -0.47 12.72 -11.15
N PRO A 130 -0.95 11.76 -11.97
CA PRO A 130 -2.17 11.01 -11.66
C PRO A 130 -2.09 10.34 -10.28
N ALA A 131 -3.22 10.29 -9.59
CA ALA A 131 -3.32 9.58 -8.31
C ALA A 131 -3.11 8.07 -8.48
N GLY A 132 -2.53 7.45 -7.47
CA GLY A 132 -2.27 6.02 -7.44
C GLY A 132 -1.44 5.59 -6.24
N GLU A 133 -1.00 4.34 -6.26
CA GLU A 133 -0.10 3.78 -5.25
C GLU A 133 1.20 3.31 -5.89
N VAL A 134 2.29 3.37 -5.11
CA VAL A 134 3.58 2.82 -5.45
C VAL A 134 4.04 1.88 -4.33
N SER A 135 4.59 0.74 -4.70
CA SER A 135 5.16 -0.24 -3.79
C SER A 135 6.56 -0.59 -4.25
N VAL A 136 7.47 -0.79 -3.30
CA VAL A 136 8.86 -1.16 -3.54
C VAL A 136 9.21 -2.44 -2.80
N ALA A 137 10.07 -3.25 -3.39
CA ALA A 137 10.62 -4.45 -2.77
C ALA A 137 12.01 -4.74 -3.35
N ASN A 138 12.79 -5.57 -2.66
CA ASN A 138 13.97 -6.19 -3.27
C ASN A 138 13.55 -6.97 -4.52
N ARG A 139 14.31 -6.87 -5.61
CA ARG A 139 14.07 -7.71 -6.79
C ARG A 139 14.51 -9.14 -6.50
N LEU A 140 13.58 -10.09 -6.66
CA LEU A 140 13.86 -11.49 -6.38
C LEU A 140 15.01 -12.01 -7.28
N GLY A 141 16.03 -12.60 -6.66
CA GLY A 141 17.19 -13.16 -7.36
C GLY A 141 18.16 -12.15 -7.98
N THR A 142 17.95 -10.83 -7.77
CA THR A 142 18.81 -9.77 -8.34
C THR A 142 19.22 -8.79 -7.24
N PRO A 143 20.39 -9.00 -6.58
CA PRO A 143 20.75 -8.32 -5.33
C PRO A 143 21.06 -6.82 -5.47
N ASN A 144 21.31 -6.35 -6.68
CA ASN A 144 21.54 -4.95 -7.00
C ASN A 144 20.29 -4.26 -7.59
N ALA A 145 19.10 -4.82 -7.39
CA ALA A 145 17.90 -4.28 -8.01
C ALA A 145 16.71 -4.15 -7.06
N VAL A 146 15.91 -3.12 -7.31
CA VAL A 146 14.64 -2.83 -6.65
C VAL A 146 13.51 -3.10 -7.62
N PHE A 147 12.52 -3.86 -7.19
CA PHE A 147 11.26 -4.01 -7.90
C PHE A 147 10.30 -2.89 -7.48
N VAL A 148 9.73 -2.20 -8.46
CA VAL A 148 8.75 -1.14 -8.25
C VAL A 148 7.46 -1.53 -8.94
N GLN A 149 6.36 -1.48 -8.19
CA GLN A 149 5.01 -1.68 -8.72
C GLN A 149 4.18 -0.41 -8.53
N THR A 150 3.66 0.12 -9.63
CA THR A 150 2.69 1.23 -9.62
C THR A 150 1.29 0.73 -9.93
N ARG A 151 0.29 1.35 -9.30
CA ARG A 151 -1.13 1.05 -9.46
C ARG A 151 -1.94 2.35 -9.49
N ASN A 152 -3.07 2.35 -10.19
CA ASN A 152 -4.04 3.44 -10.12
C ASN A 152 -4.86 3.35 -8.82
N SER A 153 -5.65 4.37 -8.49
CA SER A 153 -6.48 4.38 -7.27
C SER A 153 -7.57 3.30 -7.18
N ALA A 154 -7.82 2.56 -8.27
CA ALA A 154 -8.67 1.36 -8.23
C ALA A 154 -7.88 0.10 -7.84
N GLY A 155 -6.55 0.22 -7.62
CA GLY A 155 -5.64 -0.87 -7.33
C GLY A 155 -5.21 -1.70 -8.54
N ALA A 156 -5.55 -1.27 -9.76
CA ALA A 156 -5.11 -1.96 -10.97
C ALA A 156 -3.69 -1.53 -11.35
N ALA A 157 -2.89 -2.48 -11.83
CA ALA A 157 -1.54 -2.20 -12.32
C ALA A 157 -1.60 -1.16 -13.44
N ALA A 158 -0.87 -0.06 -13.27
CA ALA A 158 -0.94 1.08 -14.16
C ALA A 158 0.43 1.73 -14.31
N ASP A 159 0.75 2.17 -15.51
CA ASP A 159 1.99 2.85 -15.83
C ASP A 159 1.98 4.29 -15.30
N LEU A 160 2.62 4.51 -14.15
CA LEU A 160 2.74 5.82 -13.53
C LEU A 160 4.21 6.24 -13.41
N PRO A 161 4.54 7.53 -13.57
CA PRO A 161 5.89 8.01 -13.36
C PRO A 161 6.22 8.00 -11.87
N PHE A 162 7.46 7.66 -11.52
CA PHE A 162 7.88 7.59 -10.12
C PHE A 162 9.31 8.04 -9.93
N HIS A 163 9.60 8.49 -8.71
CA HIS A 163 10.94 8.75 -8.22
C HIS A 163 11.28 7.66 -7.22
N LEU A 164 12.45 7.08 -7.34
CA LEU A 164 12.98 6.06 -6.44
C LEU A 164 14.26 6.60 -5.80
N VAL A 165 14.35 6.48 -4.48
CA VAL A 165 15.54 6.75 -3.69
C VAL A 165 15.92 5.45 -2.96
N VAL A 166 17.21 5.13 -3.00
CA VAL A 166 17.80 3.97 -2.31
C VAL A 166 18.93 4.47 -1.44
N HIS A 167 18.83 4.22 -0.13
CA HIS A 167 19.85 4.58 0.84
C HIS A 167 20.55 3.32 1.36
N LEU A 168 21.87 3.27 1.22
CA LEU A 168 22.71 2.16 1.70
C LEU A 168 23.32 2.43 3.08
#